data_AF-A0A382SHY9-F1
#
_entry.id   AF-A0A382SHY9-F1
#
_cell.length_a   1.000
_cell.length_b   1.000
_cell.length_c   1.000
_cell.angle_alpha   90.00
_cell.angle_beta   90.00
_cell.angle_gamma   90.00
#
_symmetry.space_group_name_H-M   'P 1'
#
loop_
_entity.id
_entity.type
_entity.pdbx_description
1 polymer ?
#
loop_
_entity_poly.entity_id
_entity_poly.type
_entity_poly.pdbx_seq_one_letter_code
_entity_poly.pdbx_strand_id
1 'polypeptide(L)'
;MDYKRFSLSDNFLDKYKRKRAPFGFNGLGELVYMRTYSRIKDDGKNEMWWETCQRVVEGTYNMQKRWIEHHQLGWNAWQAQRSAQEMYDRIFNMKFLPPGRGLWAMGTSITEERGLYAALNNCAFVSTSTIKDDYAKPFTFLMDASMLGVGVGFDTKGAGEIIVKGPNKDRKSEQFEIPDSREGWVESVKLLLESYFHGTSVVYFDYDMIRDEGEPIKGFGGVSSGYEPLQEIHQEIRKVLDKNVDEPISVTTIVDIMNLIGKCVVAGNVRRTAEIVFGDPYDDEYLDLKNYKVNPH
;
A
#
# COMPACT_ATOMS: atom_id res chain seq x y z
N MET A 1 -14.76 -27.81 10.93
CA MET A 1 -15.63 -26.93 11.75
C MET A 1 -15.61 -25.58 11.10
N ASP A 2 -16.77 -25.01 10.77
CA ASP A 2 -16.84 -23.65 10.24
C ASP A 2 -16.33 -22.67 11.29
N TYR A 3 -15.36 -21.84 10.91
CA TYR A 3 -14.82 -20.79 11.77
C TYR A 3 -15.93 -19.78 12.10
N LYS A 4 -16.39 -19.76 13.36
CA LYS A 4 -17.39 -18.79 13.81
C LYS A 4 -16.71 -17.45 14.11
N ARG A 5 -17.05 -16.40 13.37
CA ARG A 5 -16.58 -15.04 13.65
C ARG A 5 -17.05 -14.56 15.04
N PHE A 6 -16.21 -13.74 15.68
CA PHE A 6 -16.57 -12.96 16.84
C PHE A 6 -17.59 -11.89 16.45
N SER A 7 -18.59 -11.68 17.30
CA SER A 7 -19.58 -10.61 17.17
C SER A 7 -19.86 -10.00 18.53
N LEU A 8 -20.05 -8.69 18.60
CA LEU A 8 -20.54 -8.01 19.80
C LEU A 8 -21.97 -8.44 20.09
N SER A 9 -22.38 -8.48 21.37
CA SER A 9 -23.75 -8.82 21.71
C SER A 9 -24.74 -7.74 21.26
N ASP A 10 -25.89 -8.12 20.71
CA ASP A 10 -26.92 -7.17 20.24
C ASP A 10 -27.39 -6.21 21.34
N ASN A 11 -27.61 -6.72 22.56
CA ASN A 11 -28.00 -5.91 23.72
C ASN A 11 -26.99 -4.78 24.02
N PHE A 12 -25.69 -5.04 23.81
CA PHE A 12 -24.69 -3.99 23.93
C PHE A 12 -24.80 -2.95 22.80
N LEU A 13 -24.92 -3.40 21.54
CA LEU A 13 -24.99 -2.52 20.38
C LEU A 13 -26.25 -1.63 20.35
N ASP A 14 -27.38 -2.15 20.83
CA ASP A 14 -28.66 -1.43 20.89
C ASP A 14 -28.57 -0.12 21.68
N LYS A 15 -27.63 -0.02 22.64
CA LYS A 15 -27.35 1.20 23.40
C LYS A 15 -26.79 2.34 22.53
N TYR A 16 -26.26 2.04 21.35
CA TYR A 16 -25.56 2.99 20.49
C TYR A 16 -26.30 3.31 19.17
N LYS A 17 -27.18 2.41 18.69
CA LYS A 17 -27.87 2.57 17.39
C LYS A 17 -28.60 3.90 17.22
N ARG A 18 -29.13 4.46 18.32
CA ARG A 18 -29.86 5.74 18.35
C ARG A 18 -29.10 6.85 19.08
N LYS A 19 -27.87 6.58 19.51
CA LYS A 19 -27.05 7.55 20.27
C LYS A 19 -26.30 8.43 19.28
N ARG A 20 -26.35 9.74 19.47
CA ARG A 20 -25.56 10.69 18.67
C ARG A 20 -24.08 10.55 19.02
N ALA A 21 -23.25 10.37 18.01
CA ALA A 21 -21.80 10.31 18.15
C ALA A 21 -21.21 11.69 18.47
N PRO A 22 -20.21 11.80 19.35
CA PRO A 22 -19.64 13.08 19.75
C PRO A 22 -18.54 13.56 18.78
N PHE A 23 -18.86 13.70 17.48
CA PHE A 23 -17.90 14.13 16.43
C PHE A 23 -17.26 15.52 16.67
N GLY A 24 -17.87 16.35 17.52
CA GLY A 24 -17.36 17.69 17.84
C GLY A 24 -17.38 18.66 16.64
N PHE A 25 -16.67 19.78 16.79
CA PHE A 25 -16.41 20.76 15.73
C PHE A 25 -17.65 21.19 14.93
N ASN A 26 -18.78 21.40 15.61
CA ASN A 26 -20.05 21.80 15.01
C ASN A 26 -20.49 20.94 13.80
N GLY A 27 -20.20 19.63 13.82
CA GLY A 27 -20.60 18.69 12.77
C GLY A 27 -19.56 18.47 11.67
N LEU A 28 -18.44 19.21 11.67
CA LEU A 28 -17.36 19.00 10.69
C LEU A 28 -16.78 17.59 10.79
N GLY A 29 -16.62 17.05 12.01
CA GLY A 29 -16.12 15.68 12.20
C GLY A 29 -17.04 14.62 11.59
N GLU A 30 -18.36 14.84 11.67
CA GLU A 30 -19.36 13.94 11.10
C GLU A 30 -19.34 13.98 9.57
N LEU A 31 -19.23 15.18 8.99
CA LEU A 31 -19.05 15.36 7.55
C LEU A 31 -17.81 14.63 7.02
N VAL A 32 -16.67 14.79 7.70
CA VAL A 32 -15.41 14.13 7.32
C VAL A 32 -15.55 12.61 7.42
N TYR A 33 -16.18 12.10 8.48
CA TYR A 33 -16.46 10.68 8.64
C TYR A 33 -17.31 10.13 7.49
N MET A 34 -18.45 10.76 7.20
CA MET A 34 -19.38 10.32 6.16
C MET A 34 -18.73 10.31 4.77
N ARG A 35 -17.85 11.27 4.48
CA ARG A 35 -17.13 11.35 3.20
C ARG A 35 -15.99 10.34 3.09
N THR A 36 -15.31 10.01 4.18
CA THR A 36 -13.96 9.38 4.12
C THR A 36 -13.92 7.95 4.65
N TYR A 37 -14.65 7.66 5.73
CA TYR A 37 -14.52 6.40 6.46
C TYR A 37 -15.80 5.55 6.44
N SER A 38 -16.95 6.18 6.28
CA SER A 38 -18.21 5.48 6.06
C SER A 38 -18.16 4.72 4.74
N ARG A 39 -18.35 3.40 4.78
CA ARG A 39 -18.42 2.59 3.57
C ARG A 39 -19.86 2.47 3.08
N ILE A 40 -20.00 2.23 1.79
CA ILE A 40 -21.28 1.85 1.19
C ILE A 40 -21.54 0.38 1.55
N LYS A 41 -22.68 0.13 2.20
CA LYS A 41 -23.21 -1.20 2.51
C LYS A 41 -23.87 -1.82 1.29
N ASP A 42 -24.21 -3.10 1.36
CA ASP A 42 -24.89 -3.84 0.28
C ASP A 42 -26.25 -3.24 -0.09
N ASP A 43 -26.91 -2.56 0.85
CA ASP A 43 -28.17 -1.84 0.63
C ASP A 43 -28.00 -0.47 -0.06
N GLY A 44 -26.77 -0.13 -0.45
CA GLY A 44 -26.40 1.14 -1.09
C GLY A 44 -26.30 2.33 -0.13
N LYS A 45 -26.54 2.14 1.17
CA LYS A 45 -26.44 3.22 2.16
C LYS A 45 -25.06 3.27 2.80
N ASN A 46 -24.69 4.46 3.24
CA ASN A 46 -23.50 4.69 4.05
C ASN A 46 -23.62 4.03 5.43
N GLU A 47 -22.52 3.48 5.93
CA GLU A 47 -22.37 3.03 7.31
C GLU A 47 -22.55 4.21 8.28
N MET A 48 -23.37 4.00 9.31
CA MET A 48 -23.46 4.88 10.47
C MET A 48 -22.26 4.66 11.39
N TRP A 49 -21.92 5.66 12.22
CA TRP A 49 -20.73 5.58 13.08
C TRP A 49 -20.69 4.35 13.99
N TRP A 50 -21.84 3.96 14.54
CA TRP A 50 -21.96 2.76 15.38
C TRP A 50 -21.68 1.46 14.59
N GLU A 51 -22.06 1.40 13.32
CA GLU A 51 -21.78 0.27 12.42
C GLU A 51 -20.27 0.20 12.11
N THR A 52 -19.65 1.35 11.83
CA THR A 52 -18.18 1.42 11.65
C THR A 52 -17.44 0.96 12.91
N CYS A 53 -17.86 1.42 14.09
CA CYS A 53 -17.29 0.97 15.37
C CYS A 53 -17.43 -0.54 15.53
N GLN A 54 -18.60 -1.09 15.22
CA GLN A 54 -18.86 -2.53 15.30
C GLN A 54 -17.92 -3.30 14.37
N ARG A 55 -17.90 -2.95 13.08
CA ARG A 55 -17.07 -3.61 12.06
C ARG A 55 -15.59 -3.62 12.45
N VAL A 56 -15.08 -2.47 12.89
CA VAL A 56 -13.67 -2.31 13.25
C VAL A 56 -13.31 -3.15 14.49
N VAL A 57 -14.15 -3.11 15.52
CA VAL A 57 -13.91 -3.88 16.76
C VAL A 57 -14.04 -5.37 16.47
N GLU A 58 -15.10 -5.81 15.80
CA GLU A 58 -15.30 -7.22 15.47
C GLU A 58 -14.17 -7.76 14.59
N GLY A 59 -13.73 -7.01 13.57
CA GLY A 59 -12.58 -7.38 12.73
C GLY A 59 -11.29 -7.53 13.55
N THR A 60 -11.05 -6.62 14.50
CA THR A 60 -9.89 -6.71 15.39
C THR A 60 -9.93 -7.99 16.24
N TYR A 61 -11.09 -8.33 16.79
CA TYR A 61 -11.25 -9.54 17.61
C TYR A 61 -11.29 -10.82 16.78
N ASN A 62 -11.76 -10.77 15.53
CA ASN A 62 -11.64 -11.88 14.59
C ASN A 62 -10.18 -12.22 14.31
N MET A 63 -9.35 -11.21 14.03
CA MET A 63 -7.92 -11.40 13.82
C MET A 63 -7.24 -12.03 15.05
N GLN A 64 -7.53 -11.52 16.26
CA GLN A 64 -7.01 -12.09 17.51
C GLN A 64 -7.49 -13.53 17.74
N LYS A 65 -8.78 -13.79 17.50
CA LYS A 65 -9.39 -15.10 17.65
C LYS A 65 -8.72 -16.13 16.75
N ARG A 66 -8.56 -15.82 15.45
CA ARG A 66 -7.85 -16.69 14.49
C ARG A 66 -6.46 -17.04 14.99
N TRP A 67 -5.69 -16.05 15.46
CA TRP A 67 -4.33 -16.28 15.97
C TRP A 67 -4.33 -17.20 17.20
N ILE A 68 -5.20 -16.91 18.18
CA ILE A 68 -5.29 -17.67 19.43
C ILE A 68 -5.74 -19.11 19.17
N GLU A 69 -6.73 -19.33 18.31
CA GLU A 69 -7.22 -20.66 17.97
C GLU A 69 -6.18 -21.44 17.15
N HIS A 70 -5.54 -20.81 16.16
CA HIS A 70 -4.49 -21.43 15.35
C HIS A 70 -3.32 -21.94 16.21
N HIS A 71 -2.94 -21.16 17.22
CA HIS A 71 -1.84 -21.50 18.13
C HIS A 71 -2.29 -22.21 19.41
N GLN A 72 -3.58 -22.58 19.51
CA GLN A 72 -4.15 -23.31 20.65
C GLN A 72 -3.93 -22.62 22.01
N LEU A 73 -3.96 -21.29 22.04
CA LEU A 73 -3.69 -20.49 23.24
C LEU A 73 -4.90 -20.34 24.17
N GLY A 74 -6.06 -20.92 23.81
CA GLY A 74 -7.28 -20.91 24.62
C GLY A 74 -8.10 -19.63 24.52
N TRP A 75 -9.03 -19.57 23.56
CA TRP A 75 -9.91 -18.42 23.39
C TRP A 75 -10.95 -18.31 24.51
N ASN A 76 -10.91 -17.21 25.27
CA ASN A 76 -11.91 -16.90 26.31
C ASN A 76 -12.96 -15.92 25.78
N ALA A 77 -14.14 -16.44 25.43
CA ALA A 77 -15.23 -15.65 24.86
C ALA A 77 -15.77 -14.55 25.81
N TRP A 78 -15.77 -14.78 27.12
CA TRP A 78 -16.26 -13.81 28.10
C TRP A 78 -15.30 -12.64 28.25
N GLN A 79 -14.00 -12.94 28.34
CA GLN A 79 -12.96 -11.91 28.36
C GLN A 79 -13.00 -11.08 27.08
N ALA A 80 -13.10 -11.74 25.92
CA ALA A 80 -13.18 -11.07 24.63
C ALA A 80 -14.40 -10.14 24.51
N GLN A 81 -15.59 -10.58 24.94
CA GLN A 81 -16.77 -9.71 24.98
C GLN A 81 -16.53 -8.46 25.84
N ARG A 82 -16.02 -8.64 27.06
CA ARG A 82 -15.78 -7.54 27.99
C ARG A 82 -14.81 -6.50 27.41
N SER A 83 -13.66 -6.94 26.90
CA SER A 83 -12.65 -6.04 26.34
C SER A 83 -13.07 -5.43 25.00
N ALA A 84 -13.84 -6.14 24.18
CA ALA A 84 -14.36 -5.61 22.91
C ALA A 84 -15.39 -4.50 23.15
N GLN A 85 -16.28 -4.68 24.14
CA GLN A 85 -17.24 -3.66 24.53
C GLN A 85 -16.56 -2.40 25.07
N GLU A 86 -15.48 -2.55 25.84
CA GLU A 86 -14.67 -1.42 26.29
C GLU A 86 -13.99 -0.70 25.11
N MET A 87 -13.37 -1.45 24.20
CA MET A 87 -12.77 -0.88 22.99
C MET A 87 -13.81 -0.12 22.16
N TYR A 88 -14.98 -0.73 21.94
CA TYR A 88 -16.09 -0.11 21.22
C TYR A 88 -16.52 1.19 21.87
N ASP A 89 -16.75 1.22 23.19
CA ASP A 89 -17.20 2.43 23.88
C ASP A 89 -16.16 3.55 23.77
N ARG A 90 -14.87 3.22 23.87
CA ARG A 90 -13.78 4.20 23.72
C ARG A 90 -13.70 4.77 22.31
N ILE A 91 -13.89 3.95 21.27
CA ILE A 91 -13.94 4.40 19.87
C ILE A 91 -15.18 5.26 19.64
N PHE A 92 -16.35 4.77 20.04
CA PHE A 92 -17.62 5.44 19.84
C PHE A 92 -17.59 6.86 20.43
N ASN A 93 -17.07 7.00 21.65
CA ASN A 93 -16.95 8.28 22.35
C ASN A 93 -15.65 9.06 22.02
N MET A 94 -14.90 8.64 20.99
CA MET A 94 -13.67 9.30 20.51
C MET A 94 -12.59 9.49 21.60
N LYS A 95 -12.52 8.57 22.56
CA LYS A 95 -11.46 8.53 23.58
C LYS A 95 -10.16 7.97 23.02
N PHE A 96 -10.27 7.13 21.99
CA PHE A 96 -9.18 6.77 21.10
C PHE A 96 -9.80 6.46 19.73
N LEU A 97 -9.02 6.59 18.66
CA LEU A 97 -9.41 6.13 17.32
C LEU A 97 -8.27 5.29 16.72
N PRO A 98 -8.59 4.22 15.98
CA PRO A 98 -7.60 3.58 15.13
C PRO A 98 -7.19 4.56 14.01
N PRO A 99 -6.07 4.30 13.32
CA PRO A 99 -5.70 5.08 12.15
C PRO A 99 -6.84 5.10 11.12
N GLY A 100 -6.87 6.12 10.24
CA GLY A 100 -7.89 6.23 9.20
C GLY A 100 -8.05 4.96 8.34
N ARG A 101 -6.94 4.25 8.07
CA ARG A 101 -6.95 2.92 7.42
C ARG A 101 -7.65 1.86 8.26
N GLY A 102 -7.43 1.85 9.56
CA GLY A 102 -8.14 0.98 10.49
C GLY A 102 -9.64 1.23 10.45
N LEU A 103 -10.07 2.50 10.45
CA LEU A 103 -11.49 2.86 10.31
C LEU A 103 -12.10 2.35 9.00
N TRP A 104 -11.36 2.48 7.89
CA TRP A 104 -11.88 2.18 6.55
C TRP A 104 -11.76 0.70 6.14
N ALA A 105 -10.71 -0.03 6.56
CA ALA A 105 -10.41 -1.39 6.07
C ALA A 105 -10.62 -2.52 7.11
N MET A 106 -10.50 -2.25 8.41
CA MET A 106 -10.63 -3.32 9.43
C MET A 106 -12.04 -3.93 9.40
N GLY A 107 -12.12 -5.26 9.45
CA GLY A 107 -13.39 -6.00 9.44
C GLY A 107 -14.12 -6.02 8.10
N THR A 108 -13.52 -5.45 7.03
CA THR A 108 -14.03 -5.54 5.66
C THR A 108 -13.51 -6.81 4.96
N SER A 109 -14.01 -7.12 3.76
CA SER A 109 -13.48 -8.21 2.92
C SER A 109 -11.97 -8.10 2.63
N ILE A 110 -11.38 -6.89 2.66
CA ILE A 110 -9.94 -6.68 2.54
C ILE A 110 -9.17 -7.49 3.61
N THR A 111 -9.67 -7.50 4.84
CA THR A 111 -9.00 -8.16 5.98
C THR A 111 -9.61 -9.52 6.29
N GLU A 112 -10.93 -9.66 6.20
CA GLU A 112 -11.62 -10.87 6.61
C GLU A 112 -11.56 -12.00 5.58
N GLU A 113 -11.54 -11.67 4.28
CA GLU A 113 -11.56 -12.65 3.18
C GLU A 113 -10.22 -12.71 2.46
N ARG A 114 -9.62 -11.56 2.13
CA ARG A 114 -8.36 -11.51 1.38
C ARG A 114 -7.11 -11.61 2.24
N GLY A 115 -7.22 -11.39 3.55
CA GLY A 115 -6.07 -11.40 4.45
C GLY A 115 -5.02 -10.32 4.15
N LEU A 116 -5.40 -9.22 3.48
CA LEU A 116 -4.49 -8.13 3.11
C LEU A 116 -4.29 -7.16 4.29
N TYR A 117 -3.72 -7.67 5.38
CA TYR A 117 -3.48 -6.90 6.60
C TYR A 117 -2.49 -5.75 6.42
N ALA A 118 -1.64 -5.79 5.38
CA ALA A 118 -0.79 -4.68 4.98
C ALA A 118 -1.60 -3.38 4.73
N ALA A 119 -2.86 -3.48 4.26
CA ALA A 119 -3.74 -2.34 4.06
C ALA A 119 -4.14 -1.61 5.36
N LEU A 120 -3.89 -2.20 6.54
CA LEU A 120 -4.10 -1.57 7.84
C LEU A 120 -2.91 -0.69 8.27
N ASN A 121 -1.74 -0.88 7.66
CA ASN A 121 -0.55 -0.09 7.96
C ASN A 121 -0.56 1.19 7.13
N ASN A 122 -0.32 2.34 7.76
CA ASN A 122 -0.27 3.63 7.06
C ASN A 122 1.08 3.89 6.42
N CYS A 123 2.15 3.49 7.09
CA CYS A 123 3.51 3.84 6.74
C CYS A 123 4.38 2.59 6.77
N ALA A 124 5.40 2.58 5.91
CA ALA A 124 6.44 1.58 5.87
C ALA A 124 7.80 2.27 5.63
N PHE A 125 8.87 1.51 5.84
CA PHE A 125 10.22 1.91 5.48
C PHE A 125 10.91 0.75 4.77
N VAL A 126 11.68 1.04 3.73
CA VAL A 126 12.53 0.07 3.05
C VAL A 126 13.94 0.62 2.88
N SER A 127 14.94 -0.17 3.30
CA SER A 127 16.34 0.20 3.12
C SER A 127 16.85 -0.29 1.78
N THR A 128 17.76 0.46 1.16
CA THR A 128 18.53 0.00 -0.02
C THR A 128 19.89 -0.57 0.36
N SER A 129 20.24 -0.63 1.66
CA SER A 129 21.52 -1.17 2.13
C SER A 129 21.80 -2.63 1.74
N THR A 130 20.77 -3.39 1.39
CA THR A 130 20.88 -4.79 0.94
C THR A 130 20.76 -4.95 -0.57
N ILE A 131 20.80 -3.86 -1.35
CA ILE A 131 20.58 -3.89 -2.81
C ILE A 131 21.52 -4.85 -3.56
N LYS A 132 22.72 -5.12 -3.02
CA LYS A 132 23.64 -6.11 -3.60
C LYS A 132 23.14 -7.56 -3.48
N ASP A 133 22.31 -7.84 -2.49
CA ASP A 133 21.78 -9.17 -2.19
C ASP A 133 20.37 -9.35 -2.76
N ASP A 134 19.55 -8.29 -2.74
CA ASP A 134 18.14 -8.34 -3.08
C ASP A 134 17.71 -7.46 -4.27
N TYR A 135 18.63 -6.68 -4.85
CA TYR A 135 18.51 -5.98 -6.13
C TYR A 135 17.21 -5.16 -6.27
N ALA A 136 16.24 -5.65 -7.04
CA ALA A 136 14.98 -4.94 -7.31
C ALA A 136 14.03 -4.91 -6.09
N LYS A 137 14.33 -5.64 -5.01
CA LYS A 137 13.43 -5.83 -3.87
C LYS A 137 13.04 -4.51 -3.16
N PRO A 138 13.93 -3.54 -2.91
CA PRO A 138 13.52 -2.28 -2.30
C PRO A 138 12.49 -1.51 -3.14
N PHE A 139 12.69 -1.47 -4.45
CA PHE A 139 11.82 -0.77 -5.40
C PHE A 139 10.46 -1.45 -5.53
N THR A 140 10.45 -2.78 -5.66
CA THR A 140 9.22 -3.58 -5.74
C THR A 140 8.43 -3.53 -4.44
N PHE A 141 9.10 -3.49 -3.28
CA PHE A 141 8.43 -3.25 -2.00
C PHE A 141 7.73 -1.88 -1.97
N LEU A 142 8.42 -0.83 -2.43
CA LEU A 142 7.82 0.51 -2.50
C LEU A 142 6.58 0.50 -3.39
N MET A 143 6.68 -0.08 -4.59
CA MET A 143 5.56 -0.16 -5.53
C MET A 143 4.36 -0.90 -4.92
N ASP A 144 4.63 -2.07 -4.34
CA ASP A 144 3.59 -2.93 -3.78
C ASP A 144 2.87 -2.28 -2.59
N ALA A 145 3.63 -1.72 -1.66
CA ALA A 145 3.10 -1.04 -0.48
C ALA A 145 2.34 0.24 -0.89
N SER A 146 2.86 1.00 -1.85
CA SER A 146 2.20 2.21 -2.36
C SER A 146 0.89 1.90 -3.07
N MET A 147 0.75 0.75 -3.74
CA MET A 147 -0.51 0.33 -4.37
C MET A 147 -1.57 -0.04 -3.35
N LEU A 148 -1.16 -0.46 -2.15
CA LEU A 148 -2.02 -0.58 -0.98
C LEU A 148 -2.25 0.77 -0.27
N GLY A 149 -1.68 1.85 -0.82
CA GLY A 149 -1.70 3.25 -0.35
C GLY A 149 -0.87 3.49 0.92
N VAL A 150 0.06 2.60 1.24
CA VAL A 150 1.01 2.79 2.34
C VAL A 150 2.00 3.86 1.90
N GLY A 151 2.29 4.84 2.76
CA GLY A 151 3.39 5.78 2.51
C GLY A 151 4.72 5.10 2.82
N VAL A 152 5.69 5.19 1.92
CA VAL A 152 6.95 4.45 2.05
C VAL A 152 8.11 5.42 2.19
N GLY A 153 8.80 5.35 3.32
CA GLY A 153 10.12 5.95 3.45
C GLY A 153 11.19 5.02 2.89
N PHE A 154 12.26 5.57 2.33
CA PHE A 154 13.39 4.76 1.87
C PHE A 154 14.72 5.48 2.07
N ASP A 155 15.81 4.72 2.17
CA ASP A 155 17.16 5.28 2.23
C ASP A 155 17.93 5.07 0.94
N THR A 156 19.05 5.77 0.80
CA THR A 156 19.95 5.69 -0.36
C THR A 156 21.25 4.95 -0.05
N LYS A 157 21.27 4.10 0.99
CA LYS A 157 22.48 3.37 1.44
C LYS A 157 23.00 2.35 0.43
N GLY A 158 22.18 1.98 -0.56
CA GLY A 158 22.59 1.12 -1.67
C GLY A 158 23.40 1.83 -2.76
N ALA A 159 23.57 3.16 -2.68
CA ALA A 159 24.36 3.90 -3.66
C ALA A 159 25.80 3.36 -3.70
N GLY A 160 26.30 3.11 -4.90
CA GLY A 160 27.64 2.55 -5.14
C GLY A 160 27.78 1.04 -4.94
N GLU A 161 26.77 0.34 -4.38
CA GLU A 161 26.89 -1.09 -4.02
C GLU A 161 26.74 -2.06 -5.21
N ILE A 162 26.13 -1.61 -6.32
CA ILE A 162 25.98 -2.41 -7.55
C ILE A 162 26.34 -1.58 -8.79
N ILE A 163 26.77 -2.26 -9.85
CA ILE A 163 26.94 -1.68 -11.19
C ILE A 163 25.66 -1.90 -12.00
N VAL A 164 25.17 -0.85 -12.66
CA VAL A 164 24.08 -0.96 -13.63
C VAL A 164 24.66 -1.50 -14.93
N LYS A 165 24.44 -2.78 -15.24
CA LYS A 165 25.08 -3.45 -16.39
C LYS A 165 24.40 -3.14 -17.73
N GLY A 166 23.13 -2.77 -17.69
CA GLY A 166 22.28 -2.68 -18.88
C GLY A 166 21.90 -4.06 -19.44
N PRO A 167 20.79 -4.17 -20.19
CA PRO A 167 20.35 -5.45 -20.72
C PRO A 167 21.27 -5.93 -21.85
N ASN A 168 21.50 -7.24 -21.91
CA ASN A 168 22.28 -7.89 -22.95
C ASN A 168 21.46 -8.02 -24.24
N LYS A 169 21.86 -7.26 -25.27
CA LYS A 169 21.19 -7.20 -26.58
C LYS A 169 21.51 -8.39 -27.49
N ASP A 170 22.54 -9.17 -27.19
CA ASP A 170 22.90 -10.38 -27.94
C ASP A 170 22.04 -11.58 -27.53
N ARG A 171 21.35 -11.49 -26.38
CA ARG A 171 20.39 -12.50 -25.95
C ARG A 171 19.04 -12.30 -26.63
N LYS A 172 18.33 -13.41 -26.83
CA LYS A 172 16.94 -13.37 -27.30
C LYS A 172 16.10 -12.55 -26.32
N SER A 173 15.36 -11.58 -26.83
CA SER A 173 14.47 -10.77 -26.00
C SER A 173 13.37 -11.62 -25.36
N GLU A 174 12.97 -11.20 -24.17
CA GLU A 174 11.88 -11.79 -23.40
C GLU A 174 10.62 -10.95 -23.58
N GLN A 175 9.47 -11.61 -23.64
CA GLN A 175 8.16 -10.99 -23.69
C GLN A 175 7.42 -11.37 -22.40
N PHE A 176 6.87 -10.38 -21.71
CA PHE A 176 6.10 -10.58 -20.49
C PHE A 176 4.72 -9.94 -20.64
N GLU A 177 3.69 -10.79 -20.72
CA GLU A 177 2.29 -10.39 -20.64
C GLU A 177 1.95 -10.07 -19.18
N ILE A 178 1.61 -8.82 -18.90
CA ILE A 178 1.40 -8.34 -17.54
C ILE A 178 0.01 -8.76 -17.05
N PRO A 179 -0.09 -9.62 -16.02
CA PRO A 179 -1.40 -9.98 -15.48
C PRO A 179 -2.09 -8.74 -14.87
N ASP A 180 -3.41 -8.63 -15.05
CA ASP A 180 -4.27 -7.56 -14.50
C ASP A 180 -4.42 -7.63 -12.97
N SER A 181 -3.31 -7.39 -12.30
CA SER A 181 -3.15 -7.50 -10.86
C SER A 181 -2.02 -6.58 -10.39
N ARG A 182 -2.10 -6.17 -9.13
CA ARG A 182 -1.02 -5.43 -8.46
C ARG A 182 0.29 -6.20 -8.54
N GLU A 183 0.26 -7.50 -8.29
CA GLU A 183 1.41 -8.39 -8.32
C GLU A 183 2.04 -8.45 -9.73
N GLY A 184 1.22 -8.42 -10.79
CA GLY A 184 1.68 -8.36 -12.17
C GLY A 184 2.44 -7.07 -12.49
N TRP A 185 1.94 -5.92 -12.02
CA TRP A 185 2.63 -4.63 -12.18
C TRP A 185 3.96 -4.59 -11.41
N VAL A 186 3.98 -5.16 -10.19
CA VAL A 186 5.21 -5.25 -9.39
C VAL A 186 6.24 -6.16 -10.07
N GLU A 187 5.81 -7.29 -10.62
CA GLU A 187 6.70 -8.21 -11.32
C GLU A 187 7.25 -7.58 -12.62
N SER A 188 6.46 -6.78 -13.35
CA SER A 188 6.96 -6.13 -14.57
C SER A 188 8.09 -5.14 -14.26
N VAL A 189 7.95 -4.33 -13.20
CA VAL A 189 9.03 -3.44 -12.75
C VAL A 189 10.23 -4.22 -12.25
N LYS A 190 10.00 -5.32 -11.52
CA LYS A 190 11.08 -6.21 -11.08
C LYS A 190 11.91 -6.73 -12.26
N LEU A 191 11.25 -7.32 -13.25
CA LEU A 191 11.91 -7.89 -14.43
C LEU A 191 12.68 -6.82 -15.21
N LEU A 192 12.12 -5.60 -15.31
CA LEU A 192 12.82 -4.47 -15.90
C LEU A 192 14.11 -4.16 -15.14
N LEU A 193 14.03 -3.91 -13.84
CA LEU A 193 15.19 -3.56 -13.01
C LEU A 193 16.25 -4.66 -13.00
N GLU A 194 15.83 -5.92 -12.82
CA GLU A 194 16.72 -7.08 -12.81
C GLU A 194 17.43 -7.28 -14.16
N SER A 195 16.79 -6.94 -15.29
CA SER A 195 17.46 -6.99 -16.59
C SER A 195 18.67 -6.06 -16.67
N TYR A 196 18.58 -4.89 -16.05
CA TYR A 196 19.67 -3.91 -15.99
C TYR A 196 20.72 -4.26 -14.92
N PHE A 197 20.31 -4.74 -13.75
CA PHE A 197 21.23 -5.06 -12.65
C PHE A 197 22.03 -6.34 -12.92
N HIS A 198 21.43 -7.33 -13.59
CA HIS A 198 22.08 -8.61 -13.88
C HIS A 198 22.67 -8.70 -15.29
N GLY A 199 22.28 -7.80 -16.20
CA GLY A 199 22.67 -7.88 -17.61
C GLY A 199 22.05 -9.08 -18.32
N THR A 200 20.77 -9.34 -18.04
CA THR A 200 20.00 -10.39 -18.70
C THR A 200 19.35 -9.84 -19.98
N SER A 201 18.46 -10.63 -20.59
CA SER A 201 17.81 -10.32 -21.84
C SER A 201 17.02 -9.00 -21.79
N VAL A 202 16.89 -8.32 -22.92
CA VAL A 202 15.95 -7.19 -23.04
C VAL A 202 14.53 -7.73 -22.84
N VAL A 203 13.81 -7.19 -21.87
CA VAL A 203 12.40 -7.53 -21.59
C VAL A 203 11.49 -6.55 -22.33
N TYR A 204 10.46 -7.06 -23.00
CA TYR A 204 9.34 -6.30 -23.56
C TYR A 204 8.06 -6.67 -22.83
N PHE A 205 7.15 -5.70 -22.72
CA PHE A 205 5.93 -5.84 -21.94
C PHE A 205 4.72 -5.75 -22.86
N ASP A 206 3.81 -6.71 -22.69
CA ASP A 206 2.48 -6.71 -23.26
C ASP A 206 1.49 -6.27 -22.17
N TYR A 207 0.70 -5.24 -22.48
CA TYR A 207 -0.21 -4.56 -21.56
C TYR A 207 -1.67 -4.93 -21.82
N ASP A 208 -1.97 -5.73 -22.85
CA ASP A 208 -3.34 -5.98 -23.35
C ASP A 208 -4.27 -6.60 -22.30
N MET A 209 -3.70 -7.29 -21.32
CA MET A 209 -4.46 -7.91 -20.23
C MET A 209 -4.92 -6.90 -19.18
N ILE A 210 -4.26 -5.74 -19.04
CA ILE A 210 -4.57 -4.74 -18.01
C ILE A 210 -5.89 -4.06 -18.34
N ARG A 211 -6.76 -3.96 -17.33
CA ARG A 211 -8.08 -3.34 -17.51
C ARG A 211 -8.00 -1.85 -17.88
N ASP A 212 -9.00 -1.42 -18.65
CA ASP A 212 -9.13 -0.04 -19.14
C ASP A 212 -9.27 1.00 -18.01
N GLU A 213 -8.95 2.25 -18.33
CA GLU A 213 -9.19 3.39 -17.44
C GLU A 213 -10.67 3.48 -17.04
N GLY A 214 -10.93 3.75 -15.76
CA GLY A 214 -12.30 3.89 -15.25
C GLY A 214 -12.94 2.57 -14.80
N GLU A 215 -12.35 1.41 -15.13
CA GLU A 215 -12.87 0.14 -14.65
C GLU A 215 -12.75 -0.04 -13.13
N PRO A 216 -13.74 -0.63 -12.43
CA PRO A 216 -13.69 -0.78 -10.97
C PRO A 216 -12.53 -1.66 -10.46
N ILE A 217 -11.83 -1.20 -9.43
CA ILE A 217 -10.83 -2.02 -8.72
C ILE A 217 -11.52 -2.80 -7.60
N LYS A 218 -11.75 -4.09 -7.84
CA LYS A 218 -12.38 -4.98 -6.87
C LYS A 218 -11.57 -5.05 -5.57
N GLY A 219 -12.21 -4.67 -4.47
CA GLY A 219 -11.75 -4.88 -3.10
C GLY A 219 -10.99 -3.73 -2.45
N PHE A 220 -10.24 -2.93 -3.21
CA PHE A 220 -9.66 -1.67 -2.69
C PHE A 220 -10.60 -0.46 -2.93
N GLY A 221 -11.56 -0.59 -3.86
CA GLY A 221 -12.40 0.53 -4.26
C GLY A 221 -11.66 1.50 -5.19
N GLY A 222 -12.38 2.45 -5.75
CA GLY A 222 -11.85 3.33 -6.80
C GLY A 222 -11.86 2.68 -8.19
N VAL A 223 -11.17 3.31 -9.12
CA VAL A 223 -11.13 2.94 -10.55
C VAL A 223 -9.70 2.81 -11.05
N SER A 224 -9.52 1.99 -12.08
CA SER A 224 -8.26 1.80 -12.79
C SER A 224 -7.82 3.08 -13.49
N SER A 225 -6.50 3.25 -13.61
CA SER A 225 -5.87 4.33 -14.38
C SER A 225 -5.48 3.90 -15.79
N GLY A 226 -5.90 2.70 -16.23
CA GLY A 226 -5.42 2.10 -17.47
C GLY A 226 -3.97 1.62 -17.36
N TYR A 227 -3.40 1.17 -18.48
CA TYR A 227 -2.02 0.70 -18.54
C TYR A 227 -1.01 1.82 -18.83
N GLU A 228 -1.45 2.97 -19.35
CA GLU A 228 -0.54 4.03 -19.80
C GLU A 228 0.42 4.51 -18.70
N PRO A 229 0.00 4.70 -17.44
CA PRO A 229 0.93 5.11 -16.38
C PRO A 229 2.06 4.10 -16.13
N LEU A 230 1.76 2.80 -16.23
CA LEU A 230 2.76 1.74 -16.09
C LEU A 230 3.72 1.73 -17.29
N GLN A 231 3.18 1.89 -18.49
CA GLN A 231 3.99 1.99 -19.70
C GLN A 231 4.94 3.20 -19.67
N GLU A 232 4.45 4.37 -19.23
CA GLU A 232 5.25 5.57 -19.06
C GLU A 232 6.44 5.31 -18.13
N ILE A 233 6.20 4.73 -16.94
CA ILE A 233 7.31 4.49 -16.00
C ILE A 233 8.28 3.42 -16.47
N HIS A 234 7.84 2.40 -17.20
CA HIS A 234 8.77 1.45 -17.81
C HIS A 234 9.72 2.15 -18.79
N GLN A 235 9.24 3.16 -19.53
CA GLN A 235 10.07 3.95 -20.44
C GLN A 235 11.00 4.90 -19.67
N GLU A 236 10.49 5.60 -18.65
CA GLU A 236 11.32 6.52 -17.85
C GLU A 236 12.38 5.78 -17.03
N ILE A 237 12.07 4.63 -16.45
CA ILE A 237 13.04 3.78 -15.73
C ILE A 237 14.16 3.35 -16.69
N ARG A 238 13.83 2.96 -17.93
CA ARG A 238 14.86 2.67 -18.96
C ARG A 238 15.75 3.88 -19.22
N LYS A 239 15.18 5.07 -19.41
CA LYS A 239 15.97 6.29 -19.64
C LYS A 239 16.90 6.61 -18.46
N VAL A 240 16.44 6.42 -17.23
CA VAL A 240 17.25 6.61 -16.02
C VAL A 240 18.39 5.60 -15.99
N LEU A 241 18.10 4.31 -16.19
CA LEU A 241 19.12 3.26 -16.11
C LEU A 241 20.09 3.28 -17.29
N ASP A 242 19.62 3.56 -18.52
CA ASP A 242 20.43 3.66 -19.74
C ASP A 242 21.52 4.75 -19.60
N LYS A 243 21.21 5.85 -18.91
CA LYS A 243 22.19 6.93 -18.62
C LYS A 243 23.29 6.52 -17.65
N ASN A 244 23.06 5.46 -16.87
CA ASN A 244 23.94 5.02 -15.79
C ASN A 244 24.55 3.64 -16.10
N VAL A 245 24.45 3.14 -17.33
CA VAL A 245 25.06 1.86 -17.72
C VAL A 245 26.57 1.91 -17.54
N ASP A 246 27.13 0.82 -17.04
CA ASP A 246 28.53 0.61 -16.67
C ASP A 246 29.03 1.47 -15.50
N GLU A 247 28.13 2.21 -14.84
CA GLU A 247 28.43 3.01 -13.64
C GLU A 247 27.83 2.38 -12.37
N PRO A 248 28.42 2.65 -11.18
CA PRO A 248 27.78 2.34 -9.92
C PRO A 248 26.43 3.07 -9.78
N ILE A 249 25.43 2.40 -9.23
CA ILE A 249 24.11 3.02 -9.01
C ILE A 249 24.25 4.25 -8.10
N SER A 250 23.79 5.41 -8.54
CA SER A 250 23.95 6.66 -7.79
C SER A 250 22.79 6.91 -6.82
N VAL A 251 22.95 7.91 -5.94
CA VAL A 251 21.85 8.38 -5.06
C VAL A 251 20.67 8.85 -5.91
N THR A 252 20.94 9.65 -6.94
CA THR A 252 19.94 10.16 -7.88
C THR A 252 19.22 9.03 -8.59
N THR A 253 19.94 8.01 -9.05
CA THR A 253 19.35 6.87 -9.75
C THR A 253 18.36 6.10 -8.86
N ILE A 254 18.73 5.85 -7.60
CA ILE A 254 17.83 5.19 -6.63
C ILE A 254 16.57 6.04 -6.43
N VAL A 255 16.75 7.33 -6.17
CA VAL A 255 15.64 8.26 -5.86
C VAL A 255 14.73 8.46 -7.06
N ASP A 256 15.26 8.59 -8.27
CA ASP A 256 14.47 8.76 -9.48
C ASP A 256 13.59 7.55 -9.77
N ILE A 257 14.12 6.32 -9.63
CA ILE A 257 13.33 5.11 -9.82
C ILE A 257 12.20 5.03 -8.78
N MET A 258 12.50 5.32 -7.50
CA MET A 258 11.49 5.34 -6.44
C MET A 258 10.41 6.41 -6.71
N ASN A 259 10.80 7.63 -7.07
CA ASN A 259 9.88 8.72 -7.40
C ASN A 259 9.01 8.40 -8.62
N LEU A 260 9.58 7.76 -9.64
CA LEU A 260 8.83 7.31 -10.83
C LEU A 260 7.76 6.30 -10.44
N ILE A 261 8.11 5.32 -9.58
CA ILE A 261 7.15 4.38 -9.03
C ILE A 261 6.04 5.12 -8.26
N GLY A 262 6.40 6.05 -7.37
CA GLY A 262 5.44 6.87 -6.64
C GLY A 262 4.52 7.70 -7.53
N LYS A 263 5.03 8.21 -8.65
CA LYS A 263 4.26 8.96 -9.66
C LYS A 263 3.24 8.05 -10.36
N CYS A 264 3.62 6.82 -10.72
CA CYS A 264 2.72 5.86 -11.36
C CYS A 264 1.61 5.39 -10.42
N VAL A 265 1.95 5.14 -9.16
CA VAL A 265 1.03 4.54 -8.22
C VAL A 265 0.06 5.59 -7.67
N VAL A 266 -1.19 5.51 -8.12
CA VAL A 266 -2.33 6.19 -7.49
C VAL A 266 -3.27 5.11 -6.98
N ALA A 267 -3.39 4.95 -5.66
CA ALA A 267 -4.16 3.88 -5.04
C ALA A 267 -5.65 4.01 -5.38
N GLY A 268 -6.06 3.37 -6.50
CA GLY A 268 -7.40 3.39 -7.09
C GLY A 268 -7.92 4.78 -7.46
N ASN A 269 -7.05 5.71 -7.86
CA ASN A 269 -7.40 7.13 -8.04
C ASN A 269 -7.97 7.81 -6.77
N VAL A 270 -7.84 7.18 -5.60
CA VAL A 270 -8.33 7.72 -4.32
C VAL A 270 -7.25 8.50 -3.59
N ARG A 271 -5.99 8.05 -3.67
CA ARG A 271 -4.88 8.64 -2.91
C ARG A 271 -3.55 8.50 -3.66
N ARG A 272 -2.83 9.62 -3.79
CA ARG A 272 -1.45 9.65 -4.30
C ARG A 272 -0.49 9.00 -3.31
N THR A 273 0.54 8.35 -3.84
CA THR A 273 1.67 7.85 -3.07
C THR A 273 2.35 8.99 -2.30
N ALA A 274 2.88 8.66 -1.13
CA ALA A 274 3.63 9.59 -0.29
C ALA A 274 4.94 8.93 0.10
N GLU A 275 6.04 9.62 -0.14
CA GLU A 275 7.39 9.13 0.06
C GLU A 275 8.20 10.07 0.93
N ILE A 276 9.22 9.51 1.58
CA ILE A 276 10.26 10.27 2.25
C ILE A 276 11.60 9.58 1.99
N VAL A 277 12.54 10.31 1.40
CA VAL A 277 13.90 9.84 1.18
C VAL A 277 14.79 10.22 2.38
N PHE A 278 15.65 9.30 2.79
CA PHE A 278 16.68 9.49 3.81
C PHE A 278 18.07 9.26 3.20
N GLY A 279 18.81 10.33 2.99
CA GLY A 279 20.20 10.29 2.53
C GLY A 279 21.19 10.84 3.56
N ASP A 280 22.48 10.77 3.22
CA ASP A 280 23.56 11.34 4.02
C ASP A 280 23.48 12.88 3.99
N PRO A 281 23.41 13.56 5.15
CA PRO A 281 23.34 15.02 5.20
C PRO A 281 24.60 15.74 4.68
N TYR A 282 25.69 15.02 4.40
CA TYR A 282 26.93 15.56 3.85
C TYR A 282 27.16 15.18 2.39
N ASP A 283 26.20 14.48 1.77
CA ASP A 283 26.26 14.10 0.36
C ASP A 283 25.63 15.20 -0.51
N ASP A 284 26.47 15.87 -1.31
CA ASP A 284 26.04 16.94 -2.20
C ASP A 284 25.05 16.43 -3.27
N GLU A 285 25.21 15.21 -3.78
CA GLU A 285 24.26 14.59 -4.73
C GLU A 285 22.88 14.49 -4.08
N TYR A 286 22.81 14.00 -2.84
CA TYR A 286 21.57 13.91 -2.07
C TYR A 286 20.94 15.28 -1.81
N LEU A 287 21.74 16.27 -1.38
CA LEU A 287 21.25 17.62 -1.09
C LEU A 287 20.74 18.33 -2.36
N ASP A 288 21.32 18.04 -3.52
CA ASP A 288 20.97 18.65 -4.80
C ASP A 288 19.87 17.92 -5.59
N LEU A 289 19.32 16.80 -5.09
CA LEU A 289 18.24 16.03 -5.76
C LEU A 289 17.06 16.90 -6.21
N LYS A 290 16.75 17.97 -5.45
CA LYS A 290 15.66 18.92 -5.75
C LYS A 290 16.15 20.31 -6.14
N ASN A 291 17.44 20.44 -6.42
CA ASN A 291 18.04 21.68 -6.90
C ASN A 291 17.92 21.77 -8.43
N TYR A 292 16.90 22.49 -8.90
CA TYR A 292 16.59 22.64 -10.34
C TYR A 292 17.66 23.39 -11.15
N LYS A 293 18.67 23.99 -10.50
CA LYS A 293 19.84 24.55 -11.20
C LYS A 293 20.86 23.48 -11.56
N VAL A 294 20.99 22.46 -10.72
CA VAL A 294 21.91 21.32 -10.89
C VAL A 294 21.23 20.23 -11.72
N ASN A 295 19.95 19.98 -11.46
CA ASN A 295 19.12 18.97 -12.11
C ASN A 295 17.97 19.62 -12.91
N PRO A 296 18.23 20.20 -14.10
CA PRO A 296 17.18 20.76 -14.95
C PRO A 296 16.35 19.64 -15.59
N HIS A 297 15.02 19.78 -15.58
CA HIS A 297 14.07 18.84 -16.18
C HIS A 297 13.82 19.10 -17.66
#